data_AF-A0A6I6JL31-F1
#
_entry.id   AF-A0A6I6JL31-F1
#
_cell.length_a   1.000
_cell.length_b   1.000
_cell.length_c   1.000
_cell.angle_alpha   90.00
_cell.angle_beta   90.00
_cell.angle_gamma   90.00
#
_symmetry.space_group_name_H-M   'P 1'
#
loop_
_entity.id
_entity.type
_entity.pdbx_description
1 polymer ?
#
loop_
_entity_poly.entity_id
_entity_poly.type
_entity_poly.pdbx_seq_one_letter_code
_entity_poly.pdbx_strand_id
1 'polypeptide(L)'
;MFGIGGPELLIICVVALIVIGPKKLPEMLRSLGKGVAEFKRMGNDVKSTLDEEVTKAEAEARKREVEEELARRQAEKAKLEAQTAKAEAETAKAELEKAQAQAATVEKAEDA
;
A
#
# COMPACT_ATOMS: atom_id res chain seq x y z
N MET A 1 -16.55 -31.41 -37.30
CA MET A 1 -17.89 -32.03 -37.42
C MET A 1 -18.99 -31.17 -36.79
N PHE A 2 -19.08 -29.89 -37.15
CA PHE A 2 -20.28 -29.08 -36.94
C PHE A 2 -20.39 -28.15 -38.15
N GLY A 3 -20.98 -28.68 -39.22
CA GLY A 3 -21.26 -27.95 -40.45
C GLY A 3 -22.52 -27.08 -40.29
N ILE A 4 -22.54 -26.22 -39.26
CA ILE A 4 -23.59 -25.20 -39.14
C ILE A 4 -23.06 -23.99 -39.90
N GLY A 5 -23.45 -23.86 -41.17
CA GLY A 5 -23.25 -22.67 -41.95
C GLY A 5 -24.33 -21.63 -41.67
N GLY A 6 -24.23 -20.49 -42.36
CA GLY A 6 -25.28 -19.47 -42.36
C GLY A 6 -26.69 -20.01 -42.69
N PRO A 7 -26.85 -20.91 -43.69
CA PRO A 7 -28.16 -21.47 -44.05
C PRO A 7 -28.79 -22.33 -42.95
N GLU A 8 -28.02 -23.24 -42.32
CA GLU A 8 -28.51 -24.10 -41.24
C GLU A 8 -28.94 -23.27 -40.02
N LEU A 9 -28.16 -22.23 -39.67
CA LEU A 9 -28.53 -21.31 -38.59
C LEU A 9 -29.85 -20.58 -38.89
N LEU A 10 -30.06 -20.15 -40.14
CA LEU A 10 -31.28 -19.46 -40.55
C LEU A 10 -32.51 -20.37 -40.43
N ILE A 11 -32.40 -21.64 -40.83
CA ILE A 11 -33.48 -22.63 -40.67
C ILE A 11 -33.84 -22.81 -39.18
N ILE A 12 -32.83 -22.94 -38.31
CA ILE A 12 -33.03 -23.04 -36.86
C ILE A 12 -33.73 -21.78 -36.32
N CYS A 13 -33.31 -20.59 -36.77
CA CYS A 13 -33.98 -19.33 -36.41
C CYS A 13 -35.44 -19.31 -36.83
N VAL A 14 -35.77 -19.75 -38.05
CA VAL A 14 -37.17 -19.81 -38.52
C VAL A 14 -38.00 -20.77 -37.67
N VAL A 15 -37.48 -21.96 -37.36
CA VAL A 15 -38.17 -22.92 -36.48
C VAL A 15 -38.36 -22.34 -35.07
N ALA A 16 -37.34 -21.71 -34.50
CA ALA A 16 -37.44 -21.04 -33.21
C ALA A 16 -38.47 -19.90 -33.21
N LEU A 17 -38.55 -19.12 -34.29
CA LEU A 17 -39.55 -18.07 -34.47
C LEU A 17 -40.97 -18.63 -34.58
N ILE A 18 -41.16 -19.82 -35.16
CA ILE A 18 -42.49 -20.46 -35.21
C ILE A 18 -42.89 -20.96 -33.82
N VAL A 19 -41.97 -21.60 -33.09
CA VAL A 19 -42.24 -22.17 -31.76
C VAL A 19 -42.48 -21.07 -30.71
N ILE A 20 -41.62 -20.06 -30.67
CA ILE A 20 -41.66 -18.99 -29.66
C ILE A 20 -42.57 -17.84 -30.13
N GLY A 21 -42.60 -17.57 -31.42
CA GLY A 21 -43.28 -16.43 -32.04
C GLY A 21 -42.31 -15.29 -32.39
N PRO A 22 -42.41 -14.66 -33.58
CA PRO A 22 -41.48 -13.63 -34.02
C PRO A 22 -41.52 -12.33 -33.21
N LYS A 23 -42.64 -12.07 -32.52
CA LYS A 23 -42.76 -10.94 -31.59
C LYS A 23 -42.22 -11.25 -30.19
N LYS A 24 -42.34 -12.50 -29.72
CA LYS A 24 -41.93 -12.89 -28.37
C LYS A 24 -40.42 -13.06 -28.23
N LEU A 25 -39.73 -13.55 -29.27
CA LEU A 25 -38.28 -13.71 -29.26
C LEU A 25 -37.53 -12.40 -28.93
N PRO A 26 -37.78 -11.26 -29.61
CA PRO A 26 -37.11 -10.00 -29.28
C PRO A 26 -37.55 -9.43 -27.93
N GLU A 27 -38.78 -9.70 -27.49
CA GLU A 27 -39.28 -9.29 -26.18
C GLU A 27 -38.57 -10.05 -25.04
N MET A 28 -38.43 -11.37 -25.17
CA MET A 28 -37.69 -12.22 -24.23
C MET A 28 -36.21 -11.83 -24.17
N LEU A 29 -35.57 -11.62 -25.33
CA LEU A 29 -34.18 -11.16 -25.38
C LEU A 29 -34.00 -9.78 -24.73
N ARG A 30 -34.95 -8.86 -24.91
CA ARG A 30 -34.92 -7.55 -24.24
C ARG A 30 -35.02 -7.69 -22.72
N SER A 31 -35.93 -8.51 -22.22
CA SER A 31 -36.10 -8.72 -20.77
C SER A 31 -34.89 -9.41 -20.16
N LEU A 32 -34.38 -10.44 -20.82
CA LEU A 32 -33.18 -11.17 -20.38
C LEU A 32 -31.94 -10.27 -20.46
N GLY A 33 -31.83 -9.46 -21.51
CA GLY A 33 -30.77 -8.47 -21.68
C GLY A 33 -30.77 -7.39 -20.60
N LYS A 34 -31.95 -6.92 -20.17
CA LYS A 34 -32.06 -5.99 -19.04
C LYS A 34 -31.58 -6.64 -17.75
N GLY A 35 -31.98 -7.88 -17.45
CA GLY A 35 -31.53 -8.61 -16.26
C GLY A 35 -30.01 -8.82 -16.24
N VAL A 36 -29.42 -9.20 -17.38
CA VAL A 36 -27.97 -9.35 -17.52
C VAL A 36 -27.25 -8.00 -17.37
N ALA A 37 -27.81 -6.92 -17.92
CA ALA A 37 -27.24 -5.58 -17.79
C ALA A 37 -27.27 -5.08 -16.34
N GLU A 38 -28.37 -5.29 -15.62
CA GLU A 38 -28.48 -4.97 -14.20
C GLU A 38 -27.50 -5.82 -13.37
N PHE A 39 -27.42 -7.12 -13.62
CA PHE A 39 -26.46 -8.00 -12.94
C PHE A 39 -25.02 -7.54 -13.17
N LYS A 40 -24.67 -7.16 -14.41
CA LYS A 40 -23.34 -6.63 -14.74
C LYS A 40 -23.05 -5.32 -14.01
N ARG A 41 -24.05 -4.43 -13.91
CA ARG A 41 -23.91 -3.15 -13.20
C ARG A 41 -23.68 -3.38 -11.71
N MET A 42 -24.48 -4.24 -11.08
CA MET A 42 -24.30 -4.62 -9.68
C MET A 42 -22.91 -5.21 -9.42
N GLY A 43 -22.44 -6.11 -10.30
CA GLY A 43 -21.09 -6.65 -10.19
C GLY A 43 -19.99 -5.60 -10.30
N ASN A 44 -20.20 -4.59 -11.16
CA ASN A 44 -19.24 -3.50 -11.33
C ASN A 44 -19.22 -2.54 -10.13
N ASP A 45 -20.38 -2.25 -9.54
CA ASP A 45 -20.50 -1.41 -8.35
C ASP A 45 -19.80 -2.07 -7.14
N VAL A 46 -20.02 -3.37 -6.92
CA VAL A 46 -19.34 -4.14 -5.86
C VAL A 46 -17.83 -4.14 -6.09
N LYS A 47 -17.38 -4.37 -7.32
CA LYS A 47 -15.95 -4.33 -7.65
C LYS A 47 -15.35 -2.95 -7.34
N SER A 48 -16.04 -1.87 -7.71
CA SER A 48 -15.58 -0.50 -7.43
C SER A 48 -15.42 -0.25 -5.93
N THR A 49 -16.40 -0.66 -5.12
CA THR A 49 -16.33 -0.51 -3.66
C THR A 49 -15.15 -1.30 -3.08
N LEU A 50 -14.94 -2.54 -3.53
CA LEU A 50 -13.80 -3.35 -3.07
C LEU A 50 -12.46 -2.73 -3.49
N ASP A 51 -12.31 -2.28 -4.73
CA ASP A 51 -11.09 -1.63 -5.21
C ASP A 51 -10.80 -0.35 -4.41
N GLU A 52 -11.82 0.45 -4.09
CA GLU A 52 -11.69 1.64 -3.24
C GLU A 52 -11.26 1.30 -1.82
N GLU A 53 -11.89 0.30 -1.18
CA GLU A 53 -11.55 -0.13 0.17
C GLU A 53 -10.13 -0.71 0.26
N VAL A 54 -9.73 -1.54 -0.71
CA VAL A 54 -8.37 -2.11 -0.79
C VAL A 54 -7.35 -1.00 -0.96
N THR A 55 -7.56 -0.08 -1.90
CA THR A 55 -6.67 1.06 -2.14
C THR A 55 -6.49 1.90 -0.88
N LYS A 56 -7.58 2.10 -0.13
CA LYS A 56 -7.56 2.88 1.11
C LYS A 56 -6.80 2.15 2.22
N ALA A 57 -7.02 0.85 2.38
CA ALA A 57 -6.31 0.02 3.34
C ALA A 57 -4.80 -0.02 3.04
N GLU A 58 -4.40 -0.17 1.77
CA GLU A 58 -2.99 -0.12 1.35
C GLU A 58 -2.37 1.25 1.63
N ALA A 59 -3.09 2.34 1.35
CA ALA A 59 -2.61 3.69 1.64
C ALA A 59 -2.42 3.93 3.15
N GLU A 60 -3.32 3.44 3.99
CA GLU A 60 -3.20 3.54 5.45
C GLU A 60 -2.06 2.68 5.99
N ALA A 61 -1.89 1.45 5.48
CA ALA A 61 -0.76 0.58 5.84
C ALA A 61 0.57 1.27 5.51
N ARG A 62 0.71 1.79 4.29
CA ARG A 62 1.93 2.49 3.86
C ARG A 62 2.23 3.72 4.69
N LYS A 63 1.20 4.49 5.10
CA LYS A 63 1.39 5.64 6.00
C LYS A 63 1.92 5.22 7.36
N ARG A 64 1.39 4.15 7.94
CA ARG A 64 1.86 3.62 9.23
C ARG A 64 3.31 3.15 9.14
N GLU A 65 3.66 2.41 8.09
CA GLU A 65 5.04 1.95 7.87
C GLU A 65 6.02 3.13 7.77
N VAL A 66 5.66 4.17 7.01
CA VAL A 66 6.49 5.38 6.88
C VAL A 66 6.63 6.11 8.22
N GLU A 67 5.54 6.25 8.99
CA GLU A 67 5.58 6.91 10.30
C GLU A 67 6.44 6.14 11.30
N GLU A 68 6.32 4.81 11.32
CA GLU A 68 7.13 3.93 12.16
C GLU A 68 8.61 3.96 11.77
N GLU A 69 8.92 3.95 10.47
CA GLU A 69 10.28 4.11 9.97
C GLU A 69 10.86 5.48 10.36
N LEU A 70 10.09 6.55 10.23
CA LEU A 70 10.51 7.89 10.58
C LEU A 70 10.78 8.01 12.08
N ALA A 71 9.89 7.48 12.92
CA ALA A 71 10.05 7.43 14.37
C ALA A 71 11.30 6.62 14.77
N ARG A 72 11.53 5.48 14.13
CA ARG A 72 12.72 4.66 14.36
C ARG A 72 14.00 5.38 13.97
N ARG A 73 14.03 6.03 12.79
CA ARG A 73 15.17 6.84 12.35
C ARG A 73 15.45 8.02 13.29
N GLN A 74 14.41 8.68 13.79
CA GLN A 74 14.56 9.76 14.76
C GLN A 74 15.11 9.25 16.09
N ALA A 75 14.61 8.11 16.58
CA ALA A 75 15.12 7.48 17.80
C ALA A 75 16.58 7.03 17.65
N GLU A 76 16.95 6.50 16.48
CA GLU A 76 18.34 6.14 16.16
C GLU A 76 19.24 7.37 16.11
N LYS A 77 18.81 8.43 15.44
CA LYS A 77 19.55 9.70 15.34
C LYS A 77 19.74 10.36 16.70
N ALA A 78 18.71 10.39 17.54
CA ALA A 78 18.79 10.90 18.91
C ALA A 78 19.72 10.05 19.80
N LYS A 79 19.73 8.73 19.62
CA LYS A 79 20.70 7.85 20.31
C LYS A 79 22.13 8.11 19.85
N LEU A 80 22.34 8.36 18.56
CA LEU A 80 23.65 8.68 18.00
C LEU A 80 24.15 10.01 18.58
N GLU A 81 23.32 11.06 18.56
CA GLU A 81 23.61 12.40 19.09
C GLU A 81 23.88 12.37 20.61
N ALA A 82 23.14 11.56 21.36
CA ALA A 82 23.39 11.36 22.79
C ALA A 82 24.71 10.61 23.07
N GLN A 83 25.12 9.69 22.18
CA GLN A 83 26.41 9.00 22.29
C GLN A 83 27.57 9.92 21.92
N THR A 84 27.45 10.77 20.89
CA THR A 84 28.48 11.77 20.58
C THR A 84 28.63 12.80 21.70
N ALA A 85 27.52 13.32 22.24
CA ALA A 85 27.58 14.26 23.36
C ALA A 85 28.19 13.64 24.64
N LYS A 86 27.92 12.36 24.91
CA LYS A 86 28.56 11.63 26.01
C LYS A 86 30.05 11.38 25.76
N ALA A 87 30.42 10.99 24.55
CA ALA A 87 31.82 10.79 24.18
C ALA A 87 32.62 12.08 24.31
N GLU A 88 32.08 13.21 23.83
CA GLU A 88 32.69 14.53 23.92
C GLU A 88 32.85 14.99 25.38
N ALA A 89 31.83 14.78 26.23
CA ALA A 89 31.88 15.08 27.65
C ALA A 89 32.88 14.21 28.43
N GLU A 90 33.08 12.96 28.02
CA GLU A 90 34.05 12.05 28.62
C GLU A 90 35.50 12.42 28.22
N THR A 91 35.73 12.82 26.96
CA THR A 91 37.01 13.39 26.53
C THR A 91 37.32 14.72 27.20
N ALA A 92 36.34 15.62 27.34
CA ALA A 92 36.55 16.91 28.01
C ALA A 92 36.87 16.74 29.50
N LYS A 93 36.26 15.77 30.18
CA LYS A 93 36.61 15.41 31.56
C LYS A 93 38.01 14.81 31.67
N ALA A 94 38.40 13.95 30.73
CA ALA A 94 39.74 13.36 30.70
C ALA A 94 40.84 14.40 30.44
N GLU A 95 40.56 15.43 29.64
CA GLU A 95 41.50 16.56 29.43
C GLU A 95 41.59 17.49 30.65
N LEU A 96 40.49 17.74 31.36
CA LEU A 96 40.48 18.53 32.59
C LEU A 96 41.25 17.84 33.73
N GLU A 97 41.13 16.52 33.85
CA GLU A 97 41.85 15.72 34.84
C GLU A 97 43.37 15.66 34.53
N LYS A 98 43.75 15.59 33.24
CA LYS A 98 45.15 15.70 32.81
C LYS A 98 45.73 17.10 33.03
N ALA A 99 44.95 18.17 32.80
CA ALA A 99 45.38 19.54 33.06
C ALA A 99 45.57 19.81 34.56
N GLN A 100 44.72 19.23 35.42
CA GLN A 100 44.84 19.32 36.87
C GLN A 100 46.03 18.50 37.42
N ALA A 101 46.33 17.33 36.84
CA ALA A 101 47.52 16.56 37.18
C ALA A 101 48.83 17.26 36.78
N GLN A 102 48.83 18.02 35.68
CA GLN A 102 49.97 18.82 35.23
C GLN A 102 50.16 20.12 36.03
N ALA A 103 49.10 20.74 36.53
CA ALA A 103 49.20 21.90 37.41
C ALA A 103 49.77 21.54 38.80
N ALA A 104 49.43 20.35 39.33
CA ALA A 104 49.96 19.86 40.61
C ALA A 104 51.45 19.46 40.58
N THR A 105 52.04 19.30 39.38
CA THR A 105 53.47 18.96 39.24
C THR A 105 54.40 20.19 39.19
N VAL A 106 53.86 21.40 39.02
CA VAL A 106 54.67 22.64 38.92
C VAL A 106 54.92 23.29 40.29
N GLU A 107 54.03 23.12 41.28
CA GLU A 107 54.17 23.73 42.62
C GLU A 107 55.24 23.05 43.51
N LYS A 108 55.75 21.87 43.13
CA LYS A 108 56.78 21.15 43.90
C LYS A 108 58.22 21.42 43.47
N ALA A 109 58.43 22.37 42.54
CA ALA A 109 59.76 22.72 42.02
C ALA A 109 60.32 24.06 42.56
N GLU A 110 59.59 24.77 43.44
CA GLU A 110 60.01 26.10 43.95
C GLU A 110 60.65 26.06 45.36
N ASP A 111 60.75 24.90 46.02
CA ASP A 111 61.36 24.75 47.36
C ASP A 111 62.65 23.89 47.35
N ALA A 112 63.47 24.00 46.31
CA ALA A 112 64.79 23.36 46.22
C ALA A 112 65.89 24.34 45.77
#